data_AF-A0A2U3PEC9-F1
#
_entry.id   AF-A0A2U3PEC9-F1
#
_cell.length_a   1.000
_cell.length_b   1.000
_cell.length_c   1.000
_cell.angle_alpha   90.00
_cell.angle_beta   90.00
_cell.angle_gamma   90.00
#
_symmetry.space_group_name_H-M   'P 1'
#
loop_
_entity.id
_entity.type
_entity.pdbx_description
1 polymer ?
#
loop_
_entity_poly.entity_id
_entity_poly.type
_entity_poly.pdbx_seq_one_letter_code
_entity_poly.pdbx_strand_id
1 'polypeptide(L)'
;MATEGVRRDRPPRTARRSPVNKSGRFDPSLDAAILEAALAGLGELGYERMSMDDIASRARVGKAAIYRRWSSKPAVVADAIAHWRRTLGPVEPPNTGGLRSDIDALVDAVPDFDADALNTIKVIVGVATAAMHHPVLAAALDDLALSTPRQIISAVLDHAVARGDIPAGRDLTLVPDALMGLNVLRVMTGRPIDRVYVRRALETLILPLAAADPGE
;
A
#
# COMPACT_ATOMS: atom_id res chain seq x y z
N MET A 1 -76.84 -26.49 25.43
CA MET A 1 -75.63 -25.78 24.99
C MET A 1 -74.75 -25.55 26.20
N ALA A 2 -73.49 -25.93 26.05
CA ALA A 2 -72.56 -26.26 27.11
C ALA A 2 -71.85 -25.04 27.77
N THR A 3 -71.54 -25.21 29.06
CA THR A 3 -70.28 -24.91 29.77
C THR A 3 -69.71 -23.48 29.73
N GLU A 4 -69.57 -22.79 30.89
CA GLU A 4 -68.39 -22.84 31.79
C GLU A 4 -67.17 -22.18 31.11
N GLY A 5 -66.48 -21.15 31.59
CA GLY A 5 -66.28 -20.53 32.89
C GLY A 5 -64.90 -19.83 32.82
N VAL A 6 -64.48 -19.20 33.93
CA VAL A 6 -63.07 -18.88 34.27
C VAL A 6 -62.49 -17.49 33.89
N ARG A 7 -62.56 -16.61 34.90
CA ARG A 7 -61.50 -15.86 35.63
C ARG A 7 -60.34 -15.12 34.91
N ARG A 8 -60.13 -13.89 35.43
CA ARG A 8 -58.87 -13.13 35.68
C ARG A 8 -58.11 -12.69 34.41
N ASP A 9 -57.37 -11.58 34.33
CA ASP A 9 -56.59 -10.83 35.33
C ASP A 9 -56.29 -9.40 34.78
N ARG A 10 -55.79 -8.50 35.64
CA ARG A 10 -55.34 -7.13 35.31
C ARG A 10 -54.07 -7.12 34.38
N PRO A 11 -53.67 -5.96 33.79
CA PRO A 11 -53.10 -5.85 32.45
C PRO A 11 -51.57 -6.00 32.42
N PRO A 12 -50.95 -6.25 31.24
CA PRO A 12 -49.54 -6.02 31.07
C PRO A 12 -49.26 -4.61 30.52
N ARG A 13 -48.43 -3.88 31.26
CA ARG A 13 -47.67 -2.70 30.82
C ARG A 13 -46.99 -3.00 29.48
N THR A 14 -47.33 -2.26 28.44
CA THR A 14 -46.54 -2.22 27.21
C THR A 14 -45.20 -1.58 27.52
N ALA A 15 -44.19 -2.43 27.75
CA ALA A 15 -42.80 -2.01 27.71
C ALA A 15 -42.53 -1.46 26.30
N ARG A 16 -42.37 -0.13 26.19
CA ARG A 16 -41.75 0.50 25.03
C ARG A 16 -40.39 -0.17 24.82
N ARG A 17 -40.27 -0.98 23.76
CA ARG A 17 -38.98 -1.42 23.25
C ARG A 17 -38.22 -0.18 22.80
N SER A 18 -37.26 0.26 23.60
CA SER A 18 -36.27 1.24 23.18
C SER A 18 -35.56 0.70 21.92
N PRO A 19 -35.38 1.53 20.88
CA PRO A 19 -34.62 1.09 19.72
C PRO A 19 -33.19 0.81 20.17
N VAL A 20 -32.71 -0.40 19.90
CA VAL A 20 -31.29 -0.75 20.05
C VAL A 20 -30.54 0.14 19.08
N ASN A 21 -29.99 1.23 19.61
CA ASN A 21 -29.07 2.08 18.88
C ASN A 21 -27.84 1.23 18.59
N LYS A 22 -27.74 0.70 17.36
CA LYS A 22 -26.56 -0.02 16.88
C LYS A 22 -25.41 0.98 16.81
N SER A 23 -24.77 1.21 17.94
CA SER A 23 -23.50 1.91 18.06
C SER A 23 -22.57 1.38 16.98
N GLY A 24 -22.04 2.31 16.18
CA GLY A 24 -21.36 2.07 14.91
C GLY A 24 -20.25 1.03 15.03
N ARG A 25 -20.57 -0.21 14.70
CA ARG A 25 -19.57 -1.22 14.42
C ARG A 25 -18.99 -0.85 13.07
N PHE A 26 -17.79 -0.28 13.07
CA PHE A 26 -17.00 -0.03 11.87
C PHE A 26 -17.00 -1.31 11.05
N ASP A 27 -17.57 -1.24 9.85
CA ASP A 27 -17.65 -2.34 8.91
C ASP A 27 -16.38 -2.34 8.06
N PRO A 28 -15.42 -3.26 8.30
CA PRO A 28 -14.16 -3.27 7.56
C PRO A 28 -14.35 -3.57 6.07
N SER A 29 -15.46 -4.23 5.69
CA SER A 29 -15.79 -4.49 4.29
C SER A 29 -16.16 -3.21 3.55
N LEU A 30 -16.80 -2.27 4.26
CA LEU A 30 -17.14 -0.96 3.72
C LEU A 30 -15.90 -0.09 3.51
N ASP A 31 -14.93 -0.21 4.41
CA ASP A 31 -13.67 0.53 4.31
C ASP A 31 -12.89 0.07 3.07
N ALA A 32 -12.70 -1.24 2.90
CA ALA A 32 -12.05 -1.81 1.72
C ALA A 32 -12.73 -1.35 0.41
N ALA A 33 -14.06 -1.40 0.34
CA ALA A 33 -14.81 -0.96 -0.84
C ALA A 33 -14.58 0.53 -1.17
N ILE A 34 -14.47 1.39 -0.16
CA ILE A 34 -14.19 2.82 -0.36
C ILE A 34 -12.74 3.05 -0.83
N LEU A 35 -11.79 2.32 -0.25
CA LEU A 35 -10.38 2.43 -0.61
C LEU A 35 -10.12 1.93 -2.04
N GLU A 36 -10.70 0.80 -2.43
CA GLU A 36 -10.67 0.28 -3.81
C GLU A 36 -11.32 1.26 -4.80
N ALA A 37 -12.46 1.86 -4.43
CA ALA A 37 -13.09 2.90 -5.24
C ALA A 37 -12.20 4.14 -5.42
N ALA A 38 -11.41 4.50 -4.40
CA ALA A 38 -10.44 5.58 -4.49
C ALA A 38 -9.27 5.22 -5.42
N LEU A 39 -8.73 4.00 -5.35
CA LEU A 39 -7.68 3.53 -6.26
C LEU A 39 -8.15 3.54 -7.72
N ALA A 40 -9.37 3.04 -7.98
CA ALA A 40 -9.97 3.06 -9.31
C ALA A 40 -10.18 4.50 -9.81
N GLY A 41 -10.70 5.38 -8.96
CA GLY A 41 -10.89 6.80 -9.28
C GLY A 41 -9.58 7.51 -9.61
N LEU A 42 -8.50 7.21 -8.88
CA LEU A 42 -7.17 7.72 -9.19
C LEU A 42 -6.66 7.21 -10.54
N GLY A 43 -6.88 5.93 -10.85
CA GLY A 43 -6.48 5.32 -12.12
C GLY A 43 -7.14 5.97 -13.34
N GLU A 44 -8.42 6.29 -13.22
CA GLU A 44 -9.18 6.86 -14.33
C GLU A 44 -9.06 8.38 -14.43
N LEU A 45 -9.11 9.09 -13.31
CA LEU A 45 -9.22 10.55 -13.29
C LEU A 45 -7.90 11.24 -12.95
N GLY A 46 -6.99 10.56 -12.25
CA GLY A 46 -5.84 11.17 -11.58
C GLY A 46 -6.22 11.91 -10.29
N TYR A 47 -5.23 12.15 -9.44
CA TYR A 47 -5.46 12.75 -8.10
C TYR A 47 -6.18 14.10 -8.16
N GLU A 48 -5.78 15.00 -9.07
CA GLU A 48 -6.33 16.37 -9.13
C GLU A 48 -7.82 16.40 -9.46
N ARG A 49 -8.25 15.63 -10.47
CA ARG A 49 -9.64 15.64 -10.93
C ARG A 49 -10.56 14.78 -10.09
N MET A 50 -10.03 13.78 -9.38
CA MET A 50 -10.83 12.95 -8.48
C MET A 50 -11.35 13.77 -7.30
N SER A 51 -12.66 13.64 -7.03
CA SER A 51 -13.36 14.24 -5.90
C SER A 51 -13.88 13.20 -4.90
N MET A 52 -14.27 13.66 -3.72
CA MET A 52 -14.94 12.80 -2.73
C MET A 52 -16.31 12.29 -3.23
N ASP A 53 -16.97 13.02 -4.13
CA ASP A 53 -18.23 12.59 -4.74
C ASP A 53 -18.02 11.44 -5.73
N ASP A 54 -16.90 11.48 -6.47
CA ASP A 54 -16.51 10.38 -7.36
C ASP A 54 -16.29 9.09 -6.55
N ILE A 55 -15.57 9.18 -5.43
CA ILE A 55 -15.33 8.03 -4.54
C ILE A 55 -16.65 7.50 -3.98
N ALA A 56 -17.53 8.39 -3.50
CA ALA A 56 -18.84 8.02 -2.95
C ALA A 56 -19.72 7.30 -3.99
N SER A 57 -19.77 7.83 -5.20
CA SER A 57 -20.50 7.25 -6.32
C SER A 57 -19.98 5.84 -6.66
N ARG A 58 -18.65 5.69 -6.80
CA ARG A 58 -18.00 4.41 -7.12
C ARG A 58 -18.19 3.36 -6.03
N ALA A 59 -18.02 3.74 -4.77
CA ALA A 59 -18.21 2.86 -3.62
C ALA A 59 -19.70 2.58 -3.31
N ARG A 60 -20.63 3.28 -3.97
CA ARG A 60 -22.09 3.22 -3.72
C ARG A 60 -22.44 3.54 -2.27
N VAL A 61 -21.79 4.55 -1.71
CA VAL A 61 -22.00 5.01 -0.33
C VAL A 61 -22.37 6.49 -0.31
N GLY A 62 -23.03 6.94 0.75
CA GLY A 62 -23.25 8.37 0.97
C GLY A 62 -21.94 9.08 1.35
N LYS A 63 -21.73 10.30 0.86
CA LYS A 63 -20.56 11.15 1.16
C LYS A 63 -20.29 11.28 2.67
N ALA A 64 -21.35 11.40 3.46
CA ALA A 64 -21.25 11.46 4.93
C ALA A 64 -20.65 10.19 5.55
N ALA A 65 -20.79 9.02 4.92
CA ALA A 65 -20.17 7.78 5.39
C ALA A 65 -18.65 7.76 5.18
N ILE A 66 -18.16 8.41 4.11
CA ILE A 66 -16.73 8.57 3.86
C ILE A 66 -16.15 9.59 4.85
N TYR A 67 -16.78 10.77 5.01
CA TYR A 67 -16.26 11.81 5.90
C TYR A 67 -16.20 11.43 7.38
N ARG A 68 -17.03 10.48 7.82
CA ARG A 68 -16.94 9.92 9.19
C ARG A 68 -15.65 9.13 9.43
N ARG A 69 -14.98 8.68 8.38
CA ARG A 69 -13.77 7.84 8.43
C ARG A 69 -12.54 8.61 7.99
N TRP A 70 -12.66 9.32 6.88
CA TRP A 70 -11.59 10.14 6.30
C TRP A 70 -12.03 11.59 6.24
N SER A 71 -11.31 12.45 6.96
CA SER A 71 -11.60 13.88 7.03
C SER A 71 -11.36 14.63 5.71
N SER A 72 -10.62 14.02 4.76
CA SER A 72 -10.19 14.69 3.52
C SER A 72 -9.86 13.71 2.39
N LYS A 73 -9.79 14.21 1.15
CA LYS A 73 -9.31 13.46 -0.02
C LYS A 73 -7.88 12.93 0.18
N PRO A 74 -6.90 13.73 0.65
CA PRO A 74 -5.58 13.22 1.02
C PRO A 74 -5.62 12.02 1.98
N ALA A 75 -6.47 12.05 3.00
CA ALA A 75 -6.54 10.99 3.99
C ALA A 75 -7.07 9.66 3.41
N VAL A 76 -8.13 9.70 2.59
CA VAL A 76 -8.64 8.46 1.95
C VAL A 76 -7.66 7.91 0.92
N VAL A 77 -6.93 8.77 0.20
CA VAL A 77 -5.91 8.35 -0.78
C VAL A 77 -4.70 7.72 -0.08
N ALA A 78 -4.24 8.31 1.02
CA ALA A 78 -3.16 7.73 1.84
C ALA A 78 -3.51 6.30 2.29
N ASP A 79 -4.70 6.11 2.86
CA ASP A 79 -5.15 4.78 3.30
C ASP A 79 -5.39 3.83 2.13
N ALA A 80 -5.78 4.34 0.96
CA ALA A 80 -5.97 3.53 -0.24
C ALA A 80 -4.63 2.96 -0.74
N ILE A 81 -3.57 3.77 -0.74
CA ILE A 81 -2.20 3.32 -1.03
C ILE A 81 -1.75 2.29 0.01
N ALA A 82 -2.03 2.54 1.30
CA ALA A 82 -1.74 1.59 2.39
C ALA A 82 -2.47 0.25 2.20
N HIS A 83 -3.73 0.31 1.77
CA HIS A 83 -4.56 -0.85 1.51
C HIS A 83 -3.99 -1.69 0.38
N TRP A 84 -3.72 -1.07 -0.77
CA TRP A 84 -3.08 -1.71 -1.91
C TRP A 84 -1.75 -2.35 -1.51
N ARG A 85 -0.90 -1.68 -0.73
CA ARG A 85 0.36 -2.27 -0.28
C ARG A 85 0.13 -3.56 0.52
N ARG A 86 -0.86 -3.56 1.42
CA ARG A 86 -1.18 -4.73 2.25
C ARG A 86 -1.69 -5.92 1.43
N THR A 87 -2.32 -5.70 0.27
CA THR A 87 -2.81 -6.80 -0.58
C THR A 87 -1.69 -7.52 -1.32
N LEU A 88 -0.52 -6.88 -1.52
CA LEU A 88 0.66 -7.51 -2.13
C LEU A 88 1.33 -8.57 -1.23
N GLY A 89 0.97 -8.62 0.06
CA GLY A 89 1.53 -9.56 1.02
C GLY A 89 2.95 -9.21 1.49
N PRO A 90 3.47 -9.95 2.49
CA PRO A 90 4.84 -9.81 2.94
C PRO A 90 5.81 -10.33 1.87
N VAL A 91 6.95 -9.65 1.72
CA VAL A 91 8.05 -10.10 0.88
C VAL A 91 9.27 -10.23 1.77
N GLU A 92 9.76 -11.46 1.93
CA GLU A 92 10.95 -11.73 2.72
C GLU A 92 12.21 -11.40 1.91
N PRO A 93 13.22 -10.77 2.52
CA PRO A 93 14.48 -10.50 1.84
C PRO A 93 15.24 -11.81 1.56
N PRO A 94 15.76 -12.00 0.33
CA PRO A 94 16.60 -13.15 0.02
C PRO A 94 17.82 -13.26 0.94
N ASN A 95 18.15 -14.51 1.30
CA ASN A 95 19.38 -14.87 2.00
C ASN A 95 19.81 -16.28 1.57
N THR A 96 20.21 -16.37 0.31
CA THR A 96 20.51 -17.61 -0.43
C THR A 96 21.96 -18.08 -0.26
N GLY A 97 22.77 -17.37 0.53
CA GLY A 97 24.16 -17.71 0.84
C GLY A 97 25.21 -16.97 0.01
N GLY A 98 24.81 -16.03 -0.85
CA GLY A 98 25.75 -15.17 -1.58
C GLY A 98 25.06 -14.00 -2.27
N LEU A 99 25.80 -12.91 -2.46
CA LEU A 99 25.25 -11.67 -3.04
C LEU A 99 24.66 -11.85 -4.45
N ARG A 100 25.31 -12.64 -5.31
CA ARG A 100 24.81 -12.89 -6.68
C ARG A 100 23.51 -13.67 -6.68
N SER A 101 23.42 -14.73 -5.88
CA SER A 101 22.20 -15.53 -5.79
C SER A 101 21.06 -14.76 -5.10
N ASP A 102 21.38 -13.83 -4.18
CA ASP A 102 20.39 -12.91 -3.63
C ASP A 102 19.86 -11.94 -4.69
N ILE A 103 20.73 -11.41 -5.57
CA ILE A 103 20.30 -10.62 -6.74
C ILE A 103 19.42 -11.43 -7.67
N ASP A 104 19.77 -12.69 -7.97
CA ASP A 104 18.96 -13.56 -8.81
C ASP A 104 17.56 -13.78 -8.21
N ALA A 105 17.47 -14.04 -6.91
CA ALA A 105 16.20 -14.18 -6.21
C ALA A 105 15.36 -12.89 -6.23
N LEU A 106 15.99 -11.72 -6.09
CA LEU A 106 15.30 -10.42 -6.22
C LEU A 106 14.75 -10.20 -7.64
N VAL A 107 15.52 -10.55 -8.67
CA VAL A 107 15.09 -10.47 -10.07
C VAL A 107 13.94 -11.43 -10.33
N ASP A 108 14.00 -12.65 -9.76
CA ASP A 108 12.97 -13.65 -9.96
C ASP A 108 11.64 -13.31 -9.27
N ALA A 109 11.72 -12.55 -8.18
CA ALA A 109 10.57 -12.02 -7.46
C ALA A 109 9.90 -10.83 -8.18
N VAL A 110 10.50 -10.27 -9.24
CA VAL A 110 9.85 -9.19 -10.03
C VAL A 110 8.63 -9.78 -10.73
N PRO A 111 7.41 -9.33 -10.40
CA PRO A 111 6.22 -9.84 -11.04
C PRO A 111 6.17 -9.41 -12.51
N ASP A 112 5.54 -10.23 -13.34
CA ASP A 112 5.14 -9.81 -14.68
C ASP A 112 3.95 -8.84 -14.50
N PHE A 113 4.25 -7.55 -14.46
CA PHE A 113 3.24 -6.53 -14.24
C PHE A 113 2.22 -6.53 -15.37
N ASP A 114 0.98 -6.90 -15.08
CA ASP A 114 -0.13 -6.71 -15.99
C ASP A 114 -0.52 -5.23 -16.11
N ALA A 115 -1.47 -4.94 -17.00
CA ALA A 115 -1.91 -3.57 -17.25
C ALA A 115 -2.47 -2.89 -15.99
N ASP A 116 -3.14 -3.65 -15.11
CA ASP A 116 -3.79 -3.13 -13.90
C ASP A 116 -2.76 -2.80 -12.81
N ALA A 117 -1.75 -3.66 -12.63
CA ALA A 117 -0.63 -3.43 -11.74
C ALA A 117 0.19 -2.21 -12.19
N LEU A 118 0.49 -2.10 -13.49
CA LEU A 118 1.17 -0.93 -14.06
C LEU A 118 0.35 0.35 -13.88
N ASN A 119 -0.96 0.27 -14.06
CA ASN A 119 -1.85 1.42 -13.85
C ASN A 119 -1.83 1.88 -12.39
N THR A 120 -1.84 0.93 -11.46
CA THR A 120 -1.78 1.25 -10.02
C THR A 120 -0.45 1.89 -9.63
N ILE A 121 0.68 1.40 -10.18
CA ILE A 121 1.99 2.04 -9.96
C ILE A 121 2.01 3.47 -10.51
N LYS A 122 1.46 3.69 -11.72
CA LYS A 122 1.34 5.04 -12.31
C LYS A 122 0.47 5.97 -11.47
N VAL A 123 -0.63 5.45 -10.90
CA VAL A 123 -1.48 6.16 -9.95
C VAL A 123 -0.67 6.65 -8.76
N ILE A 124 0.09 5.76 -8.11
CA ILE A 124 0.86 6.08 -6.92
C ILE A 124 1.94 7.12 -7.24
N VAL A 125 2.66 6.96 -8.35
CA VAL A 125 3.62 7.97 -8.83
C VAL A 125 2.93 9.29 -9.17
N GLY A 126 1.71 9.25 -9.72
CA GLY A 126 0.89 10.44 -9.98
C GLY A 126 0.45 11.18 -8.70
N VAL A 127 0.36 10.49 -7.56
CA VAL A 127 0.11 11.12 -6.24
C VAL A 127 1.37 11.80 -5.70
N ALA A 128 2.58 11.43 -6.16
CA ALA A 128 3.84 12.00 -5.66
C ALA A 128 3.95 13.51 -5.86
N THR A 129 3.40 14.05 -6.94
CA THR A 129 3.36 15.52 -7.15
C THR A 129 2.46 16.21 -6.13
N ALA A 130 1.28 15.64 -5.85
CA ALA A 130 0.38 16.16 -4.82
C ALA A 130 0.96 16.03 -3.41
N ALA A 131 1.75 14.98 -3.16
CA ALA A 131 2.42 14.77 -1.87
C ALA A 131 3.40 15.88 -1.51
N MET A 132 3.98 16.58 -2.49
CA MET A 132 4.85 17.75 -2.25
C MET A 132 4.14 18.87 -1.47
N HIS A 133 2.80 18.91 -1.49
CA HIS A 133 1.99 19.92 -0.80
C HIS A 133 1.10 19.34 0.31
N HIS A 134 1.14 18.03 0.53
CA HIS A 134 0.27 17.32 1.45
C HIS A 134 1.07 16.34 2.32
N PRO A 135 1.46 16.72 3.54
CA PRO A 135 2.29 15.89 4.42
C PRO A 135 1.74 14.48 4.67
N VAL A 136 0.43 14.32 4.74
CA VAL A 136 -0.21 13.00 4.90
C VAL A 136 0.01 12.08 3.70
N LEU A 137 0.04 12.63 2.48
CA LEU A 137 0.35 11.87 1.28
C LEU A 137 1.84 11.58 1.17
N ALA A 138 2.69 12.53 1.56
CA ALA A 138 4.14 12.32 1.62
C ALA A 138 4.48 11.18 2.58
N ALA A 139 3.92 11.20 3.79
CA ALA A 139 4.06 10.13 4.76
C ALA A 139 3.54 8.80 4.20
N ALA A 140 2.37 8.79 3.56
CA ALA A 140 1.84 7.54 2.98
C ALA A 140 2.72 6.96 1.86
N LEU A 141 3.32 7.80 1.01
CA LEU A 141 4.25 7.33 0.00
C LEU A 141 5.55 6.80 0.61
N ASP A 142 6.11 7.54 1.59
CA ASP A 142 7.35 7.16 2.25
C ASP A 142 7.20 5.89 3.09
N ASP A 143 6.24 5.90 4.02
CA ASP A 143 6.01 4.85 5.01
C ASP A 143 5.42 3.57 4.42
N LEU A 144 4.70 3.63 3.30
CA LEU A 144 3.90 2.49 2.83
C LEU A 144 4.25 2.04 1.42
N ALA A 145 4.51 2.96 0.50
CA ALA A 145 4.88 2.56 -0.86
C ALA A 145 6.38 2.23 -0.99
N LEU A 146 7.24 2.99 -0.29
CA LEU A 146 8.69 2.92 -0.46
C LEU A 146 9.43 2.22 0.69
N SER A 147 8.89 2.24 1.91
CA SER A 147 9.56 1.66 3.08
C SER A 147 9.86 0.16 2.92
N THR A 148 8.88 -0.65 2.51
CA THR A 148 9.07 -2.10 2.40
C THR A 148 10.09 -2.49 1.34
N PRO A 149 10.04 -2.00 0.08
CA PRO A 149 11.09 -2.34 -0.89
C PRO A 149 12.46 -1.81 -0.46
N ARG A 150 12.54 -0.66 0.24
CA ARG A 150 13.81 -0.20 0.83
C ARG A 150 14.33 -1.17 1.87
N GLN A 151 13.49 -1.60 2.81
CA GLN A 151 13.85 -2.55 3.86
C GLN A 151 14.34 -3.89 3.30
N ILE A 152 13.72 -4.38 2.23
CA ILE A 152 14.16 -5.62 1.55
C ILE A 152 15.58 -5.46 1.02
N ILE A 153 15.86 -4.37 0.31
CA ILE A 153 17.21 -4.11 -0.22
C ILE A 153 18.21 -3.90 0.92
N SER A 154 17.86 -3.12 1.95
CA SER A 154 18.70 -2.93 3.13
C SER A 154 19.05 -4.26 3.78
N ALA A 155 18.07 -5.15 4.00
CA ALA A 155 18.30 -6.45 4.60
C ALA A 155 19.22 -7.34 3.75
N VAL A 156 19.06 -7.33 2.41
CA VAL A 156 19.97 -8.06 1.51
C VAL A 156 21.41 -7.53 1.62
N LEU A 157 21.57 -6.21 1.70
CA LEU A 157 22.89 -5.59 1.88
C LEU A 157 23.49 -5.93 3.25
N ASP A 158 22.69 -5.89 4.31
CA ASP A 158 23.11 -6.27 5.67
C ASP A 158 23.54 -7.75 5.72
N HIS A 159 22.79 -8.65 5.08
CA HIS A 159 23.17 -10.06 4.95
C HIS A 159 24.50 -10.21 4.20
N ALA A 160 24.69 -9.48 3.11
CA ALA A 160 25.93 -9.51 2.32
C ALA A 160 27.14 -9.01 3.13
N VAL A 161 26.99 -7.93 3.91
CA VAL A 161 28.04 -7.46 4.82
C VAL A 161 28.33 -8.48 5.91
N ALA A 162 27.30 -9.06 6.53
CA ALA A 162 27.46 -10.06 7.59
C ALA A 162 28.20 -11.32 7.13
N ARG A 163 28.03 -11.70 5.86
CA ARG A 163 28.75 -12.82 5.23
C ARG A 163 30.16 -12.45 4.74
N GLY A 164 30.47 -11.16 4.66
CA GLY A 164 31.73 -10.65 4.09
C GLY A 164 31.73 -10.56 2.56
N ASP A 165 30.57 -10.69 1.90
CA ASP A 165 30.43 -10.47 0.46
C ASP A 165 30.65 -8.98 0.09
N ILE A 166 30.31 -8.07 1.02
CA ILE A 166 30.57 -6.64 0.93
C ILE A 166 31.46 -6.24 2.11
N PRO A 167 32.57 -5.50 1.88
CA PRO A 167 33.41 -5.01 2.97
C PRO A 167 32.62 -4.15 3.97
N ALA A 168 32.84 -4.40 5.26
CA ALA A 168 32.23 -3.61 6.33
C ALA A 168 32.73 -2.15 6.32
N GLY A 169 31.95 -1.25 6.91
CA GLY A 169 32.29 0.18 7.04
C GLY A 169 31.90 1.05 5.85
N ARG A 170 31.31 0.48 4.79
CA ARG A 170 30.69 1.24 3.70
C ARG A 170 29.35 1.83 4.14
N ASP A 171 29.08 3.06 3.72
CA ASP A 171 27.73 3.63 3.81
C ASP A 171 26.87 3.09 2.67
N LEU A 172 25.94 2.21 3.03
CA LEU A 172 25.01 1.56 2.10
C LEU A 172 23.61 2.19 2.13
N THR A 173 23.41 3.23 2.95
CA THR A 173 22.08 3.79 3.24
C THR A 173 21.39 4.39 2.01
N LEU A 174 22.16 4.89 1.04
CA LEU A 174 21.64 5.47 -0.20
C LEU A 174 21.29 4.46 -1.30
N VAL A 175 21.77 3.20 -1.20
CA VAL A 175 21.57 2.19 -2.26
C VAL A 175 20.09 1.87 -2.49
N PRO A 176 19.26 1.64 -1.44
CA PRO A 176 17.83 1.43 -1.62
C PRO A 176 17.13 2.64 -2.26
N ASP A 177 17.47 3.85 -1.84
CA ASP A 177 16.88 5.08 -2.38
C ASP A 177 17.24 5.31 -3.85
N ALA A 178 18.49 5.03 -4.23
CA ALA A 178 18.92 5.11 -5.62
C ALA A 178 18.13 4.14 -6.51
N LEU A 179 17.93 2.90 -6.06
CA LEU A 179 17.10 1.92 -6.77
C LEU A 179 15.64 2.38 -6.90
N MET A 180 15.04 2.87 -5.81
CA MET A 180 13.66 3.36 -5.84
C MET A 180 13.52 4.58 -6.76
N GLY A 181 14.46 5.52 -6.72
CA GLY A 181 14.47 6.70 -7.59
C GLY A 181 14.55 6.34 -9.07
N LEU A 182 15.38 5.36 -9.44
CA LEU A 182 15.47 4.87 -10.82
C LEU A 182 14.15 4.25 -11.29
N ASN A 183 13.49 3.46 -10.42
CA ASN A 183 12.18 2.87 -10.72
C ASN A 183 11.11 3.97 -10.94
N VAL A 184 11.03 4.95 -10.04
CA VAL A 184 10.11 6.09 -10.18
C VAL A 184 10.33 6.83 -11.50
N LEU A 185 11.60 7.09 -11.86
CA LEU A 185 11.94 7.75 -13.13
C LEU A 185 11.48 6.92 -14.35
N ARG A 186 11.58 5.58 -14.30
CA ARG A 186 11.04 4.72 -15.38
C ARG A 186 9.53 4.84 -15.51
N VAL A 187 8.80 4.81 -14.39
CA VAL A 187 7.34 4.98 -14.40
C VAL A 187 6.96 6.33 -15.01
N MET A 188 7.61 7.43 -14.58
CA MET A 188 7.35 8.78 -15.09
C MET A 188 7.62 8.89 -16.60
N THR A 189 8.63 8.17 -17.10
CA THR A 189 9.01 8.19 -18.52
C THR A 189 8.27 7.13 -19.36
N GLY A 190 7.33 6.40 -18.77
CA GLY A 190 6.57 5.35 -19.46
C GLY A 190 7.41 4.15 -19.89
N ARG A 191 8.59 3.96 -19.29
CA ARG A 191 9.49 2.82 -19.60
C ARG A 191 9.13 1.62 -18.70
N PRO A 192 9.22 0.39 -19.22
CA PRO A 192 8.87 -0.79 -18.44
C PRO A 192 9.85 -1.01 -17.27
N ILE A 193 9.36 -1.56 -16.16
CA ILE A 193 10.16 -2.11 -15.07
C ILE A 193 10.11 -3.62 -15.22
N ASP A 194 10.99 -4.16 -16.07
CA ASP A 194 11.09 -5.59 -16.35
C ASP A 194 12.29 -6.22 -15.61
N ARG A 195 12.33 -7.57 -15.60
CA ARG A 195 13.42 -8.35 -15.00
C ARG A 195 14.79 -7.96 -15.56
N VAL A 196 14.88 -7.63 -16.85
CA VAL A 196 16.14 -7.24 -17.53
C VAL A 196 16.66 -5.93 -16.94
N TYR A 197 15.79 -4.94 -16.77
CA TYR A 197 16.12 -3.68 -16.16
C TYR A 197 16.46 -3.81 -14.68
N VAL A 198 15.64 -4.53 -13.90
CA VAL A 198 15.88 -4.72 -12.47
C VAL A 198 17.22 -5.41 -12.24
N ARG A 199 17.52 -6.47 -12.99
CA ARG A 199 18.84 -7.13 -12.96
C ARG A 199 19.96 -6.13 -13.22
N ARG A 200 19.86 -5.37 -14.32
CA ARG A 200 20.89 -4.38 -14.67
C ARG A 200 21.07 -3.33 -13.57
N ALA A 201 19.98 -2.84 -12.98
CA ALA A 201 20.03 -1.84 -11.91
C ALA A 201 20.70 -2.38 -10.65
N LEU A 202 20.31 -3.58 -10.21
CA LEU A 202 20.90 -4.27 -9.07
C LEU A 202 22.39 -4.56 -9.31
N GLU A 203 22.75 -5.13 -10.46
CA GLU A 203 24.13 -5.45 -10.78
C GLU A 203 25.02 -4.19 -10.89
N THR A 204 24.48 -3.10 -11.45
CA THR A 204 25.23 -1.84 -11.58
C THR A 204 25.45 -1.14 -10.24
N LEU A 205 24.48 -1.18 -9.34
CA LEU A 205 24.55 -0.46 -8.07
C LEU A 205 25.17 -1.29 -6.94
N ILE A 206 24.98 -2.61 -6.95
CA ILE A 206 25.31 -3.48 -5.82
C ILE A 206 26.61 -4.26 -6.04
N LEU A 207 26.85 -4.85 -7.22
CA LEU A 207 28.05 -5.68 -7.43
C LEU A 207 29.37 -4.91 -7.29
N PRO A 208 29.51 -3.64 -7.72
CA PRO A 208 30.73 -2.88 -7.48
C PRO A 208 31.06 -2.71 -5.99
N LEU A 209 30.07 -2.76 -5.11
CA LEU A 209 30.27 -2.63 -3.66
C LEU A 209 31.02 -3.83 -3.06
N ALA A 210 30.94 -4.99 -3.71
CA ALA A 210 31.69 -6.19 -3.32
C ALA A 210 33.14 -6.18 -3.83
N ALA A 211 33.43 -5.44 -4.91
CA ALA A 211 34.73 -5.46 -5.59
C ALA A 211 35.63 -4.28 -5.24
N ALA A 212 35.06 -3.15 -4.82
CA ALA A 212 35.84 -1.97 -4.46
C ALA A 212 36.49 -2.14 -3.08
N ASP A 213 37.70 -1.65 -2.91
CA ASP A 213 38.30 -1.49 -1.59
C ASP A 213 37.59 -0.36 -0.82
N PRO A 214 37.35 -0.49 0.49
CA PRO A 214 36.65 0.52 1.29
C PRO A 214 37.41 1.85 1.46
N GLY A 215 38.44 2.12 0.67
CA GLY A 215 39.42 3.20 0.88
C GLY A 215 39.80 4.05 -0.35
N GLU A 216 39.06 3.98 -1.45
CA GLU A 216 39.10 5.01 -2.52
C GLU A 216 37.84 5.88 -2.49
#